data_AF-A0A202FCX6-F1
#
_entry.id   AF-A0A202FCX6-F1
#
_cell.length_a   1.000
_cell.length_b   1.000
_cell.length_c   1.000
_cell.angle_alpha   90.00
_cell.angle_beta   90.00
_cell.angle_gamma   90.00
#
_symmetry.space_group_name_H-M   'P 1'
#
loop_
_entity.id
_entity.type
_entity.pdbx_description
1 polymer ?
#
loop_
_entity_poly.entity_id
_entity_poly.type
_entity_poly.pdbx_seq_one_letter_code
_entity_poly.pdbx_strand_id
1 'polypeptide(L)'
;MSKKNLITSALVLGTLAATATPSVVSAATTDADSTASDTNTEQVNNKSQNNDENVIAGSDVKKADTTVANSSIVQSASESPYAASNATAIVQAASGLSSSQQQAFLNEAVPMAQKAASKYNLYASVMLAQAILESGWGASTLATQGHNLFGIKGDYNGAFVTMPTSEYSSSKGWYTIYANFRKYPSYYESFLDNGDKLRNGVSWNSSYYKGTWKENASSYKDATAWLQGRYATAPNYASSLNNIISTYNLTQYDGNAQTNGSSQDTQKGVITVRNSASPYVKLLALQSDGTYSVITNRALGNDTPWQTDQTRVLNGHTYYRVATNEWVQDTYVVK
;
A
#
# COMPACT_ATOMS: atom_id res chain seq x y z
N MET A 1 -16.06 -0.69 39.75
CA MET A 1 -14.84 -0.65 38.91
C MET A 1 -15.03 -1.64 37.76
N SER A 2 -15.26 -1.13 36.55
CA SER A 2 -15.50 -1.95 35.36
C SER A 2 -14.17 -2.16 34.61
N LYS A 3 -13.70 -3.41 34.53
CA LYS A 3 -12.52 -3.79 33.74
C LYS A 3 -12.96 -3.91 32.28
N LYS A 4 -12.47 -3.03 31.42
CA LYS A 4 -12.62 -3.15 29.96
C LYS A 4 -11.58 -4.16 29.46
N ASN A 5 -12.07 -5.26 28.90
CA ASN A 5 -11.27 -6.24 28.17
C ASN A 5 -10.77 -5.60 26.87
N LEU A 6 -9.46 -5.49 26.70
CA LEU A 6 -8.81 -5.16 25.43
C LEU A 6 -8.71 -6.45 24.61
N ILE A 7 -9.40 -6.48 23.48
CA ILE A 7 -9.27 -7.56 22.50
C ILE A 7 -7.97 -7.33 21.73
N THR A 8 -6.98 -8.17 22.03
CA THR A 8 -5.72 -8.26 21.31
C THR A 8 -5.96 -8.97 19.97
N SER A 9 -6.07 -8.22 18.88
CA SER A 9 -5.98 -8.79 17.54
C SER A 9 -4.49 -8.88 17.14
N ALA A 10 -3.83 -9.92 17.62
CA ALA A 10 -2.68 -10.50 16.93
C ALA A 10 -3.26 -11.49 15.91
N LEU A 11 -2.93 -11.35 14.63
CA LEU A 11 -3.15 -12.45 13.69
C LEU A 11 -2.18 -13.57 14.07
N VAL A 12 -2.66 -14.45 14.95
CA VAL A 12 -2.12 -15.79 15.16
C VAL A 12 -2.57 -16.61 13.96
N LEU A 13 -1.65 -17.01 13.08
CA LEU A 13 -1.93 -18.06 12.11
C LEU A 13 -2.08 -19.38 12.89
N GLY A 14 -3.32 -19.82 13.09
CA GLY A 14 -3.63 -21.15 13.56
C GLY A 14 -3.33 -22.18 12.48
N THR A 15 -2.41 -23.09 12.75
CA THR A 15 -2.19 -24.29 11.95
C THR A 15 -3.26 -25.33 12.30
N LEU A 16 -4.19 -25.62 11.39
CA LEU A 16 -4.93 -26.88 11.41
C LEU A 16 -4.04 -27.97 10.81
N ALA A 17 -3.53 -28.87 11.65
CA ALA A 17 -2.87 -30.09 11.22
C ALA A 17 -3.92 -31.16 10.91
N ALA A 18 -4.08 -31.51 9.63
CA ALA A 18 -4.75 -32.76 9.23
C ALA A 18 -3.70 -33.87 9.23
N THR A 19 -3.92 -34.88 10.08
CA THR A 19 -3.05 -36.05 10.26
C THR A 19 -3.16 -37.02 9.09
N ALA A 20 -2.03 -37.34 8.46
CA ALA A 20 -1.84 -38.59 7.74
C ALA A 20 -0.35 -39.01 7.80
N THR A 21 -0.05 -40.04 8.58
CA THR A 21 1.23 -40.77 8.58
C THR A 21 1.13 -41.96 7.60
N PRO A 22 2.27 -42.43 7.02
CA PRO A 22 3.02 -43.47 7.72
C PRO A 22 4.57 -43.33 7.72
N SER A 23 5.10 -43.84 8.84
CA SER A 23 6.42 -44.29 9.28
C SER A 23 7.57 -44.53 8.29
N VAL A 24 8.80 -44.19 8.73
CA VAL A 24 9.91 -45.15 8.94
C VAL A 24 10.93 -44.59 9.95
N VAL A 25 11.53 -45.52 10.70
CA VAL A 25 12.37 -45.34 11.91
C VAL A 25 13.85 -45.44 11.53
N SER A 26 14.73 -44.63 12.13
CA SER A 26 16.05 -45.11 12.58
C SER A 26 16.65 -44.20 13.66
N ALA A 27 17.42 -44.84 14.53
CA ALA A 27 17.71 -44.47 15.92
C ALA A 27 18.97 -43.61 16.11
N ALA A 28 19.03 -42.91 17.26
CA ALA A 28 20.02 -43.10 18.34
C ALA A 28 20.25 -41.81 19.17
N THR A 29 20.04 -41.93 20.49
CA THR A 29 20.85 -41.41 21.64
C THR A 29 21.25 -39.91 21.63
N THR A 30 21.14 -39.10 22.69
CA THR A 30 21.29 -39.30 24.15
C THR A 30 20.87 -38.00 24.85
N ASP A 31 20.42 -38.16 26.09
CA ASP A 31 20.53 -37.27 27.25
C ASP A 31 19.82 -35.90 27.32
N ALA A 32 19.06 -35.82 28.41
CA ALA A 32 18.49 -34.65 29.03
C ALA A 32 19.59 -33.79 29.69
N ASP A 33 19.40 -32.47 29.74
CA ASP A 33 19.11 -31.80 31.01
C ASP A 33 18.58 -30.38 30.80
N SER A 34 17.68 -30.04 31.70
CA SER A 34 17.00 -28.79 31.98
C SER A 34 17.91 -27.65 32.47
N THR A 35 17.55 -26.39 32.18
CA THR A 35 17.07 -25.39 33.16
C THR A 35 17.13 -23.93 32.67
N ALA A 36 16.05 -23.20 32.99
CA ALA A 36 15.93 -21.78 33.42
C ALA A 36 16.68 -20.67 32.64
N SER A 37 15.93 -19.76 32.01
CA SER A 37 15.57 -18.43 32.54
C SER A 37 16.76 -17.54 32.87
N ASP A 38 16.98 -16.49 32.06
CA ASP A 38 16.96 -15.14 32.65
C ASP A 38 16.66 -14.05 31.61
N THR A 39 15.73 -13.20 32.01
CA THR A 39 15.29 -11.97 31.36
C THR A 39 16.31 -10.86 31.56
N ASN A 40 16.72 -10.17 30.48
CA ASN A 40 17.21 -8.81 30.61
C ASN A 40 16.88 -7.98 29.37
N THR A 41 16.08 -6.95 29.60
CA THR A 41 15.60 -5.99 28.60
C THR A 41 16.54 -4.80 28.59
N GLU A 42 17.53 -4.78 27.68
CA GLU A 42 18.32 -3.57 27.43
C GLU A 42 17.75 -2.78 26.24
N GLN A 43 17.27 -1.58 26.54
CA GLN A 43 17.07 -0.52 25.54
C GLN A 43 18.44 -0.08 25.02
N VAL A 44 18.76 -0.41 23.78
CA VAL A 44 19.99 0.07 23.14
C VAL A 44 19.70 1.34 22.35
N ASN A 45 20.36 2.40 22.81
CA ASN A 45 20.40 3.74 22.21
C ASN A 45 21.15 3.68 20.86
N ASN A 46 20.55 4.21 19.80
CA ASN A 46 21.01 4.02 18.43
C ASN A 46 22.15 4.99 18.09
N LYS A 47 23.41 4.52 18.13
CA LYS A 47 24.56 5.22 17.55
C LYS A 47 25.24 4.31 16.52
N SER A 48 25.41 4.88 15.32
CA SER A 48 25.87 4.28 14.07
C SER A 48 27.15 3.46 14.13
N GLN A 49 27.17 2.38 13.32
CA GLN A 49 28.25 1.78 12.52
C GLN A 49 28.29 0.26 12.73
N ASN A 50 27.81 -0.49 11.74
CA ASN A 50 28.52 -1.64 11.15
C ASN A 50 27.72 -2.18 9.96
N ASN A 51 28.37 -2.16 8.79
CA ASN A 51 27.92 -2.81 7.57
C ASN A 51 28.37 -4.26 7.65
N ASP A 52 27.46 -5.24 7.58
CA ASP A 52 27.83 -6.61 7.25
C ASP A 52 26.81 -7.23 6.30
N GLU A 53 27.37 -7.86 5.27
CA GLU A 53 26.77 -8.25 4.00
C GLU A 53 25.95 -9.56 4.11
N ASN A 54 24.78 -9.61 3.45
CA ASN A 54 24.41 -10.73 2.57
C ASN A 54 23.15 -10.41 1.76
N VAL A 55 23.30 -10.20 0.45
CA VAL A 55 22.19 -10.09 -0.52
C VAL A 55 22.18 -11.38 -1.33
N ILE A 56 21.07 -12.13 -1.30
CA ILE A 56 20.94 -13.38 -2.06
C ILE A 56 20.58 -13.11 -3.52
N ALA A 57 21.45 -13.64 -4.39
CA ALA A 57 21.34 -14.01 -5.81
C ALA A 57 20.79 -13.00 -6.86
N GLY A 58 21.73 -12.40 -7.61
CA GLY A 58 21.49 -12.04 -9.02
C GLY A 58 21.61 -10.57 -9.43
N SER A 59 22.03 -9.66 -8.54
CA SER A 59 22.33 -8.27 -8.92
C SER A 59 23.49 -7.72 -8.08
N ASP A 60 24.28 -6.79 -8.64
CA ASP A 60 25.43 -6.11 -8.00
C ASP A 60 25.06 -5.24 -6.78
N VAL A 61 23.97 -5.54 -6.09
CA VAL A 61 23.44 -4.78 -4.97
C VAL A 61 24.18 -5.19 -3.71
N LYS A 62 25.16 -4.39 -3.30
CA LYS A 62 26.02 -4.66 -2.15
C LYS A 62 25.36 -4.42 -0.77
N LYS A 63 24.17 -3.82 -0.70
CA LYS A 63 23.54 -3.47 0.60
C LYS A 63 22.04 -3.17 0.51
N ALA A 64 21.18 -3.98 1.13
CA ALA A 64 19.75 -3.71 1.24
C ALA A 64 19.45 -2.42 2.04
N ASP A 65 18.32 -1.76 1.75
CA ASP A 65 17.87 -0.57 2.49
C ASP A 65 17.30 -0.93 3.87
N THR A 66 18.11 -0.76 4.91
CA THR A 66 17.74 -1.08 6.30
C THR A 66 16.75 -0.10 6.93
N THR A 67 16.40 0.99 6.23
CA THR A 67 15.45 1.99 6.75
C THR A 67 14.00 1.63 6.46
N VAL A 68 13.76 0.49 5.81
CA VAL A 68 12.44 -0.12 5.60
C VAL A 68 12.41 -1.46 6.34
N ALA A 69 11.26 -1.83 6.92
CA ALA A 69 11.09 -3.16 7.49
C ALA A 69 11.02 -4.24 6.42
N ASN A 70 11.47 -5.45 6.78
CA ASN A 70 11.19 -6.64 5.99
C ASN A 70 9.69 -6.96 6.08
N SER A 71 8.99 -7.03 4.96
CA SER A 71 7.57 -7.40 4.95
C SER A 71 7.40 -8.89 5.21
N SER A 72 6.70 -9.22 6.29
CA SER A 72 6.35 -10.59 6.68
C SER A 72 5.48 -11.30 5.64
N ILE A 73 4.67 -10.55 4.87
CA ILE A 73 3.85 -11.10 3.77
C ILE A 73 4.75 -11.60 2.65
N VAL A 74 5.81 -10.85 2.33
CA VAL A 74 6.78 -11.23 1.30
C VAL A 74 7.65 -12.39 1.78
N GLN A 75 7.96 -12.45 3.08
CA GLN A 75 8.70 -13.55 3.70
C GLN A 75 7.94 -14.89 3.56
N SER A 76 6.65 -14.94 3.94
CA SER A 76 5.83 -16.16 3.79
C SER A 76 5.70 -16.65 2.35
N ALA A 77 5.81 -15.74 1.36
CA ALA A 77 5.80 -16.09 -0.06
C ALA A 77 7.15 -16.61 -0.59
N SER A 78 8.25 -16.46 0.16
CA SER A 78 9.58 -16.89 -0.29
C SER A 78 9.99 -18.30 0.17
N GLU A 79 9.32 -18.85 1.18
CA GLU A 79 9.62 -20.16 1.77
C GLU A 79 8.93 -21.35 1.07
N SER A 80 8.08 -21.08 0.07
CA SER A 80 7.41 -22.13 -0.72
C SER A 80 7.96 -22.19 -2.16
N PRO A 81 8.50 -23.34 -2.61
CA PRO A 81 9.14 -23.48 -3.93
C PRO A 81 8.19 -23.29 -5.14
N TYR A 82 6.90 -23.02 -4.91
CA TYR A 82 5.88 -22.77 -5.95
C TYR A 82 5.25 -21.35 -5.91
N ALA A 83 5.71 -20.44 -5.05
CA ALA A 83 4.95 -19.24 -4.67
C ALA A 83 5.03 -18.03 -5.62
N ALA A 84 5.82 -18.06 -6.69
CA ALA A 84 5.89 -16.94 -7.65
C ALA A 84 4.55 -16.64 -8.35
N SER A 85 3.66 -17.64 -8.50
CA SER A 85 2.32 -17.48 -9.10
C SER A 85 1.23 -17.11 -8.09
N ASN A 86 1.52 -17.15 -6.78
CA ASN A 86 0.50 -17.08 -5.73
C ASN A 86 0.62 -15.83 -4.85
N ALA A 87 1.49 -14.87 -5.16
CA ALA A 87 1.63 -13.63 -4.38
C ALA A 87 0.29 -12.91 -4.15
N THR A 88 -0.57 -12.83 -5.18
CA THR A 88 -1.93 -12.30 -5.05
C THR A 88 -2.78 -13.12 -4.09
N ALA A 89 -2.76 -14.45 -4.21
CA ALA A 89 -3.48 -15.34 -3.31
C ALA A 89 -2.96 -15.26 -1.88
N ILE A 90 -1.66 -15.04 -1.67
CA ILE A 90 -1.04 -14.85 -0.35
C ILE A 90 -1.43 -13.49 0.22
N VAL A 91 -1.36 -12.40 -0.54
CA VAL A 91 -1.80 -11.06 -0.08
C VAL A 91 -3.30 -11.07 0.23
N GLN A 92 -4.11 -11.73 -0.60
CA GLN A 92 -5.56 -11.80 -0.42
C GLN A 92 -5.97 -12.75 0.71
N ALA A 93 -5.31 -13.89 0.85
CA ALA A 93 -5.54 -14.83 1.97
C ALA A 93 -4.97 -14.31 3.30
N ALA A 94 -3.82 -13.64 3.29
CA ALA A 94 -3.21 -13.06 4.48
C ALA A 94 -3.98 -11.84 5.00
N SER A 95 -4.62 -11.07 4.11
CA SER A 95 -5.44 -9.92 4.50
C SER A 95 -6.86 -10.30 4.92
N GLY A 96 -7.43 -11.38 4.37
CA GLY A 96 -8.80 -11.80 4.68
C GLY A 96 -9.87 -10.76 4.29
N LEU A 97 -9.52 -9.79 3.43
CA LEU A 97 -10.36 -8.65 3.09
C LEU A 97 -11.35 -8.96 1.98
N SER A 98 -12.54 -8.38 2.09
CA SER A 98 -13.53 -8.37 1.01
C SER A 98 -13.08 -7.47 -0.15
N SER A 99 -13.66 -7.67 -1.34
CA SER A 99 -13.47 -6.77 -2.48
C SER A 99 -13.84 -5.32 -2.14
N SER A 100 -14.84 -5.11 -1.26
CA SER A 100 -15.23 -3.76 -0.83
C SER A 100 -14.16 -3.08 0.03
N GLN A 101 -13.47 -3.82 0.90
CA GLN A 101 -12.37 -3.28 1.70
C GLN A 101 -11.15 -2.97 0.83
N GLN A 102 -10.84 -3.83 -0.14
CA GLN A 102 -9.79 -3.58 -1.14
C GLN A 102 -10.09 -2.32 -1.96
N GLN A 103 -11.35 -2.15 -2.39
CA GLN A 103 -11.76 -0.95 -3.12
C GLN A 103 -11.71 0.31 -2.24
N ALA A 104 -12.09 0.21 -0.97
CA ALA A 104 -11.99 1.33 -0.03
C ALA A 104 -10.53 1.81 0.12
N PHE A 105 -9.59 0.86 0.25
CA PHE A 105 -8.16 1.19 0.26
C PHE A 105 -7.73 1.90 -1.04
N LEU A 106 -8.11 1.40 -2.21
CA LEU A 106 -7.76 2.04 -3.49
C LEU A 106 -8.35 3.44 -3.62
N ASN A 107 -9.59 3.66 -3.18
CA ASN A 107 -10.23 4.98 -3.23
C ASN A 107 -9.44 6.03 -2.45
N GLU A 108 -8.79 5.66 -1.34
CA GLU A 108 -7.95 6.54 -0.55
C GLU A 108 -6.52 6.64 -1.10
N ALA A 109 -5.93 5.52 -1.50
CA ALA A 109 -4.53 5.42 -1.89
C ALA A 109 -4.23 6.00 -3.30
N VAL A 110 -5.10 5.75 -4.29
CA VAL A 110 -4.89 6.17 -5.69
C VAL A 110 -4.63 7.66 -5.85
N PRO A 111 -5.46 8.59 -5.34
CA PRO A 111 -5.20 10.02 -5.51
C PRO A 111 -3.89 10.46 -4.82
N MET A 112 -3.49 9.81 -3.73
CA MET A 112 -2.24 10.12 -3.03
C MET A 112 -1.01 9.60 -3.78
N ALA A 113 -1.09 8.38 -4.30
CA ALA A 113 -0.07 7.78 -5.15
C ALA A 113 0.15 8.62 -6.42
N GLN A 114 -0.92 9.05 -7.11
CA GLN A 114 -0.80 9.88 -8.31
C GLN A 114 -0.14 11.24 -8.03
N LYS A 115 -0.50 11.90 -6.91
CA LYS A 115 0.13 13.16 -6.49
C LYS A 115 1.63 12.97 -6.20
N ALA A 116 2.00 11.95 -5.44
CA ALA A 116 3.40 11.67 -5.13
C ALA A 116 4.21 11.25 -6.36
N ALA A 117 3.67 10.34 -7.18
CA ALA A 117 4.28 9.87 -8.41
C ALA A 117 4.52 11.03 -9.40
N SER A 118 3.57 11.96 -9.52
CA SER A 118 3.73 13.16 -10.35
C SER A 118 4.83 14.07 -9.82
N LYS A 119 4.89 14.31 -8.50
CA LYS A 119 5.91 15.15 -7.86
C LYS A 119 7.32 14.60 -8.07
N TYR A 120 7.48 13.29 -7.97
CA TYR A 120 8.78 12.63 -8.02
C TYR A 120 9.08 11.93 -9.35
N ASN A 121 8.27 12.12 -10.39
CA ASN A 121 8.39 11.45 -11.69
C ASN A 121 8.59 9.92 -11.58
N LEU A 122 7.67 9.25 -10.88
CA LEU A 122 7.63 7.80 -10.64
C LEU A 122 6.36 7.17 -11.24
N TYR A 123 6.27 5.84 -11.21
CA TYR A 123 5.07 5.08 -11.57
C TYR A 123 4.11 5.00 -10.36
N ALA A 124 2.88 5.49 -10.53
CA ALA A 124 1.85 5.38 -9.49
C ALA A 124 1.45 3.91 -9.28
N SER A 125 1.46 3.10 -10.35
CA SER A 125 1.21 1.66 -10.29
C SER A 125 2.20 0.94 -9.38
N VAL A 126 3.49 1.28 -9.45
CA VAL A 126 4.54 0.70 -8.61
C VAL A 126 4.35 1.12 -7.16
N MET A 127 4.11 2.41 -6.89
CA MET A 127 3.87 2.90 -5.52
C MET A 127 2.62 2.27 -4.89
N LEU A 128 1.53 2.11 -5.65
CA LEU A 128 0.31 1.43 -5.20
C LEU A 128 0.55 -0.06 -4.92
N ALA A 129 1.29 -0.74 -5.80
CA ALA A 129 1.61 -2.15 -5.61
C ALA A 129 2.50 -2.38 -4.37
N GLN A 130 3.48 -1.50 -4.14
CA GLN A 130 4.25 -1.51 -2.90
C GLN A 130 3.32 -1.27 -1.71
N ALA A 131 2.49 -0.22 -1.72
CA ALA A 131 1.57 0.05 -0.62
C ALA A 131 0.66 -1.15 -0.32
N ILE A 132 0.06 -1.80 -1.32
CA ILE A 132 -0.76 -3.00 -1.16
C ILE A 132 0.04 -4.13 -0.48
N LEU A 133 1.23 -4.42 -0.99
CA LEU A 133 2.07 -5.53 -0.53
C LEU A 133 2.62 -5.30 0.88
N GLU A 134 3.15 -4.11 1.14
CA GLU A 134 3.81 -3.75 2.40
C GLU A 134 2.82 -3.55 3.55
N SER A 135 1.60 -3.10 3.25
CA SER A 135 0.57 -2.83 4.27
C SER A 135 -0.53 -3.89 4.36
N GLY A 136 -0.55 -4.86 3.45
CA GLY A 136 -1.65 -5.80 3.32
C GLY A 136 -2.99 -5.08 3.06
N TRP A 137 -3.03 -4.23 2.02
CA TRP A 137 -4.19 -3.37 1.70
C TRP A 137 -4.57 -2.37 2.81
N GLY A 138 -3.58 -1.84 3.53
CA GLY A 138 -3.77 -0.90 4.63
C GLY A 138 -4.27 -1.55 5.92
N ALA A 139 -4.44 -2.87 5.97
CA ALA A 139 -4.96 -3.58 7.15
C ALA A 139 -3.90 -3.85 8.22
N SER A 140 -2.61 -3.68 7.91
CA SER A 140 -1.56 -3.89 8.91
C SER A 140 -1.71 -2.93 10.09
N THR A 141 -1.29 -3.37 11.27
CA THR A 141 -1.30 -2.54 12.48
C THR A 141 -0.49 -1.25 12.29
N LEU A 142 0.61 -1.32 11.55
CA LEU A 142 1.42 -0.15 11.24
C LEU A 142 0.71 0.83 10.30
N ALA A 143 0.00 0.33 9.28
CA ALA A 143 -0.78 1.17 8.38
C ALA A 143 -1.96 1.83 9.11
N THR A 144 -2.67 1.08 9.95
CA THR A 144 -3.85 1.59 10.67
C THR A 144 -3.49 2.55 11.81
N GLN A 145 -2.40 2.33 12.55
CA GLN A 145 -2.01 3.21 13.67
C GLN A 145 -1.06 4.34 13.27
N GLY A 146 -0.29 4.13 12.21
CA GLY A 146 0.78 5.03 11.77
C GLY A 146 0.55 5.68 10.42
N HIS A 147 -0.51 5.31 9.67
CA HIS A 147 -0.66 5.63 8.24
C HIS A 147 0.56 5.25 7.40
N ASN A 148 1.42 4.36 7.90
CA ASN A 148 2.69 4.01 7.28
C ASN A 148 2.52 2.77 6.43
N LEU A 149 2.26 3.02 5.14
CA LEU A 149 1.95 1.98 4.16
C LEU A 149 3.18 1.19 3.71
N PHE A 150 4.39 1.71 3.97
CA PHE A 150 5.63 1.26 3.33
C PHE A 150 6.64 0.69 4.30
N GLY A 151 6.31 0.60 5.59
CA GLY A 151 7.21 0.07 6.61
C GLY A 151 8.45 0.93 6.88
N ILE A 152 8.40 2.25 6.64
CA ILE A 152 9.56 3.12 6.80
C ILE A 152 9.85 3.36 8.29
N LYS A 153 11.08 3.03 8.71
CA LYS A 153 11.57 3.17 10.09
C LYS A 153 11.96 4.62 10.43
N GLY A 154 11.97 4.93 11.72
CA GLY A 154 12.31 6.24 12.28
C GLY A 154 11.08 7.01 12.77
N ASP A 155 11.17 8.33 12.79
CA ASP A 155 10.08 9.25 13.08
C ASP A 155 9.79 10.17 11.90
N TYR A 156 8.57 10.69 11.84
CA TYR A 156 8.16 11.74 10.90
C TYR A 156 7.77 12.97 11.71
N ASN A 157 8.62 14.01 11.67
CA ASN A 157 8.46 15.21 12.49
C ASN A 157 8.27 14.90 13.99
N GLY A 158 9.05 13.94 14.52
CA GLY A 158 8.96 13.48 15.91
C GLY A 158 7.85 12.46 16.18
N ALA A 159 6.97 12.16 15.22
CA ALA A 159 5.90 11.19 15.39
C ALA A 159 6.31 9.78 14.92
N PHE A 160 6.08 8.78 15.77
CA PHE A 160 6.37 7.38 15.49
C PHE A 160 5.39 6.41 16.16
N VAL A 161 5.40 5.16 15.71
CA VAL A 161 4.81 4.00 16.40
C VAL A 161 5.94 2.99 16.66
N THR A 162 6.10 2.54 17.90
CA THR A 162 7.06 1.48 18.24
C THR A 162 6.40 0.12 18.13
N MET A 163 6.99 -0.77 17.32
CA MET A 163 6.42 -2.10 17.05
C MET A 163 7.53 -3.15 16.90
N PRO A 164 7.24 -4.44 17.16
CA PRO A 164 8.17 -5.51 16.81
C PRO A 164 8.32 -5.63 15.29
N THR A 165 9.53 -5.97 14.82
CA THR A 165 9.86 -6.21 13.42
C THR A 165 10.87 -7.34 13.29
N SER A 166 10.77 -8.11 12.20
CA SER A 166 11.68 -9.21 11.90
C SER A 166 12.93 -8.70 11.20
N GLU A 167 14.08 -9.00 11.79
CA GLU A 167 15.40 -8.75 11.24
C GLU A 167 16.07 -10.07 10.85
N TYR A 168 16.98 -10.00 9.89
CA TYR A 168 17.82 -11.12 9.51
C TYR A 168 19.28 -10.80 9.77
N SER A 169 20.01 -11.78 10.28
CA SER A 169 21.47 -11.77 10.27
C SER A 169 21.99 -13.13 9.83
N SER A 170 23.12 -13.16 9.14
CA SER A 170 23.78 -14.40 8.74
C SER A 170 24.11 -15.31 9.94
N SER A 171 24.40 -14.73 11.10
CA SER A 171 24.77 -15.46 12.32
C SER A 171 23.59 -15.97 13.15
N LYS A 172 22.43 -15.27 13.16
CA LYS A 172 21.28 -15.62 14.02
C LYS A 172 20.05 -16.08 13.25
N GLY A 173 20.08 -16.02 11.92
CA GLY A 173 18.87 -16.19 11.12
C GLY A 173 17.88 -15.04 11.38
N TRP A 174 16.60 -15.35 11.33
CA TRP A 174 15.53 -14.40 11.64
C TRP A 174 15.37 -14.21 13.16
N TYR A 175 15.29 -12.96 13.59
CA TYR A 175 15.02 -12.59 14.98
C TYR A 175 14.15 -11.33 15.05
N THR A 176 13.43 -11.15 16.16
CA THR A 176 12.51 -10.02 16.34
C THR A 176 13.14 -8.96 17.23
N ILE A 177 13.07 -7.70 16.82
CA ILE A 177 13.42 -6.53 17.64
C ILE A 177 12.27 -5.53 17.68
N TYR A 178 12.27 -4.61 18.64
CA TYR A 178 11.40 -3.43 18.57
C TYR A 178 12.09 -2.33 17.77
N ALA A 179 11.35 -1.70 16.86
CA ALA A 179 11.81 -0.54 16.10
C ALA A 179 10.75 0.57 16.11
N ASN A 180 11.21 1.80 15.95
CA ASN A 180 10.33 2.93 15.68
C ASN A 180 10.02 2.97 14.18
N PHE A 181 8.76 3.14 13.86
CA PHE A 181 8.25 3.37 12.52
C PHE A 181 7.64 4.75 12.43
N ARG A 182 7.86 5.41 11.29
CA ARG A 182 7.33 6.75 11.05
C ARG A 182 5.82 6.74 11.18
N LYS A 183 5.25 7.76 11.83
CA LYS A 183 3.80 7.96 11.92
C LYS A 183 3.42 9.20 11.12
N TYR A 184 2.53 9.03 10.16
CA TYR A 184 2.13 10.08 9.23
C TYR A 184 0.74 10.65 9.56
N PRO A 185 0.50 11.93 9.24
CA PRO A 185 -0.83 12.53 9.32
C PRO A 185 -1.87 11.82 8.43
N SER A 186 -1.49 11.40 7.21
CA SER A 186 -2.34 10.70 6.26
C SER A 186 -1.54 9.80 5.31
N TYR A 187 -2.24 9.08 4.42
CA TYR A 187 -1.58 8.36 3.32
C TYR A 187 -0.77 9.27 2.40
N TYR A 188 -1.13 10.55 2.27
CA TYR A 188 -0.39 11.46 1.41
C TYR A 188 1.06 11.59 1.84
N GLU A 189 1.33 11.80 3.13
CA GLU A 189 2.69 11.91 3.65
C GLU A 189 3.44 10.57 3.56
N SER A 190 2.75 9.44 3.73
CA SER A 190 3.34 8.12 3.52
C SER A 190 3.79 7.91 2.06
N PHE A 191 2.95 8.26 1.08
CA PHE A 191 3.30 8.19 -0.35
C PHE A 191 4.38 9.22 -0.71
N LEU A 192 4.35 10.42 -0.13
CA LEU A 192 5.39 11.42 -0.34
C LEU A 192 6.76 10.95 0.16
N ASP A 193 6.81 10.29 1.30
CA ASP A 193 8.05 9.81 1.90
C ASP A 193 8.63 8.59 1.15
N ASN A 194 7.75 7.69 0.68
CA ASN A 194 8.16 6.64 -0.27
C ASN A 194 8.68 7.25 -1.58
N GLY A 195 7.99 8.24 -2.14
CA GLY A 195 8.42 8.93 -3.36
C GLY A 195 9.76 9.65 -3.19
N ASP A 196 9.97 10.30 -2.04
CA ASP A 196 11.24 10.93 -1.68
C ASP A 196 12.36 9.90 -1.58
N LYS A 197 12.15 8.79 -0.88
CA LYS A 197 13.10 7.66 -0.82
C LYS A 197 13.47 7.14 -2.21
N LEU A 198 12.48 6.91 -3.08
CA LEU A 198 12.74 6.39 -4.42
C LEU A 198 13.44 7.43 -5.32
N ARG A 199 13.17 8.72 -5.14
CA ARG A 199 13.77 9.80 -5.93
C ARG A 199 15.16 10.23 -5.43
N ASN A 200 15.30 10.39 -4.13
CA ASN A 200 16.49 10.95 -3.47
C ASN A 200 17.35 9.88 -2.80
N GLY A 201 16.96 8.61 -2.91
CA GLY A 201 17.75 7.46 -2.49
C GLY A 201 17.84 7.32 -0.97
N VAL A 202 19.00 6.85 -0.54
CA VAL A 202 19.36 6.64 0.86
C VAL A 202 20.55 7.53 1.21
N SER A 203 20.79 7.79 2.50
CA SER A 203 21.81 8.75 2.96
C SER A 203 23.21 8.52 2.39
N TRP A 204 23.56 7.28 2.06
CA TRP A 204 24.85 6.88 1.51
C TRP A 204 24.87 6.74 -0.02
N ASN A 205 23.72 6.83 -0.69
CA ASN A 205 23.62 6.80 -2.15
C ASN A 205 22.29 7.42 -2.63
N SER A 206 22.37 8.66 -3.11
CA SER A 206 21.20 9.40 -3.60
C SER A 206 20.60 8.83 -4.89
N SER A 207 21.38 8.06 -5.65
CA SER A 207 20.96 7.43 -6.91
C SER A 207 20.62 5.95 -6.74
N TYR A 208 20.45 5.47 -5.51
CA TYR A 208 20.29 4.04 -5.22
C TYR A 208 19.09 3.41 -5.95
N TYR A 209 17.98 4.15 -6.00
CA TYR A 209 16.74 3.73 -6.67
C TYR A 209 16.58 4.34 -8.07
N LYS A 210 17.65 4.81 -8.73
CA LYS A 210 17.53 5.56 -9.98
C LYS A 210 16.81 4.83 -11.12
N GLY A 211 16.82 3.51 -11.17
CA GLY A 211 16.10 2.74 -12.18
C GLY A 211 14.61 2.58 -11.91
N THR A 212 14.07 3.16 -10.83
CA THR A 212 12.61 3.28 -10.63
C THR A 212 12.03 4.55 -11.25
N TRP A 213 12.90 5.48 -11.65
CA TRP A 213 12.52 6.77 -12.21
C TRP A 213 11.98 6.59 -13.62
N LYS A 214 10.89 7.27 -13.97
CA LYS A 214 10.25 7.14 -15.29
C LYS A 214 11.18 7.44 -16.45
N GLU A 215 12.15 8.33 -16.26
CA GLU A 215 13.15 8.67 -17.28
C GLU A 215 14.23 7.57 -17.49
N ASN A 216 14.36 6.64 -16.55
CA ASN A 216 15.37 5.56 -16.58
C ASN A 216 14.76 4.16 -16.75
N ALA A 217 13.43 4.06 -16.73
CA ALA A 217 12.68 2.82 -16.86
C ALA A 217 11.74 2.93 -18.07
N SER A 218 11.78 1.95 -18.97
CA SER A 218 10.90 1.93 -20.15
C SER A 218 9.49 1.44 -19.79
N SER A 219 9.37 0.71 -18.67
CA SER A 219 8.10 0.22 -18.15
C SER A 219 8.12 0.08 -16.64
N TYR A 220 6.94 -0.10 -16.02
CA TYR A 220 6.83 -0.44 -14.60
C TYR A 220 7.61 -1.71 -14.25
N LYS A 221 7.81 -2.64 -15.20
CA LYS A 221 8.55 -3.89 -14.97
C LYS A 221 10.04 -3.64 -14.76
N ASP A 222 10.61 -2.62 -15.42
CA ASP A 222 12.00 -2.24 -15.20
C ASP A 222 12.15 -1.63 -13.81
N ALA A 223 11.19 -0.79 -13.40
CA ALA A 223 11.15 -0.20 -12.06
C ALA A 223 11.01 -1.27 -10.97
N THR A 224 10.09 -2.24 -11.11
CA THR A 224 9.94 -3.32 -10.13
C THR A 224 11.17 -4.25 -10.10
N ALA A 225 11.78 -4.54 -11.26
CA ALA A 225 13.04 -5.26 -11.31
C ALA A 225 14.17 -4.51 -10.59
N TRP A 226 14.22 -3.18 -10.70
CA TRP A 226 15.21 -2.38 -9.98
C TRP A 226 15.03 -2.44 -8.46
N LEU A 227 13.78 -2.50 -7.98
CA LEU A 227 13.47 -2.62 -6.55
C LEU A 227 13.90 -3.96 -5.95
N GLN A 228 13.97 -5.04 -6.74
CA GLN A 228 14.37 -6.36 -6.26
C GLN A 228 15.80 -6.35 -5.71
N GLY A 229 15.98 -6.89 -4.49
CA GLY A 229 17.25 -6.89 -3.78
C GLY A 229 17.67 -5.53 -3.21
N ARG A 230 17.02 -4.43 -3.62
CA ARG A 230 17.31 -3.07 -3.14
C ARG A 230 16.37 -2.62 -2.04
N TYR A 231 15.06 -2.73 -2.31
CA TYR A 231 14.00 -2.32 -1.40
C TYR A 231 13.65 -3.45 -0.42
N ALA A 232 13.60 -4.68 -0.93
CA ALA A 232 13.38 -5.90 -0.14
C ALA A 232 14.37 -6.99 -0.55
N THR A 233 14.78 -7.81 0.41
CA THR A 233 15.69 -8.95 0.20
C THR A 233 15.00 -10.18 -0.37
N ALA A 234 13.67 -10.18 -0.45
CA ALA A 234 12.92 -11.31 -0.96
C ALA A 234 13.17 -11.56 -2.45
N PRO A 235 13.41 -12.81 -2.86
CA PRO A 235 13.80 -13.15 -4.23
C PRO A 235 12.67 -12.98 -5.26
N ASN A 236 11.42 -12.85 -4.80
CA ASN A 236 10.21 -12.71 -5.62
C ASN A 236 9.57 -11.31 -5.52
N TYR A 237 10.31 -10.29 -5.08
CA TYR A 237 9.74 -8.97 -4.87
C TYR A 237 9.20 -8.35 -6.18
N ALA A 238 9.99 -8.36 -7.26
CA ALA A 238 9.56 -7.78 -8.53
C ALA A 238 8.36 -8.51 -9.13
N SER A 239 8.37 -9.85 -9.10
CA SER A 239 7.25 -10.66 -9.61
C SER A 239 5.97 -10.44 -8.79
N SER A 240 6.08 -10.30 -7.47
CA SER A 240 4.94 -9.98 -6.60
C SER A 240 4.32 -8.62 -6.96
N LEU A 241 5.15 -7.58 -7.13
CA LEU A 241 4.66 -6.27 -7.56
C LEU A 241 4.01 -6.32 -8.94
N ASN A 242 4.63 -7.00 -9.92
CA ASN A 242 4.08 -7.15 -11.26
C ASN A 242 2.73 -7.89 -11.27
N ASN A 243 2.56 -8.90 -10.42
CA ASN A 243 1.30 -9.63 -10.28
C ASN A 243 0.20 -8.73 -9.69
N ILE A 244 0.52 -7.92 -8.67
CA ILE A 244 -0.44 -6.95 -8.11
C ILE A 244 -0.82 -5.89 -9.17
N ILE A 245 0.17 -5.32 -9.86
CA ILE A 245 -0.05 -4.31 -10.90
C ILE A 245 -0.98 -4.84 -12.00
N SER A 246 -0.74 -6.07 -12.49
CA SER A 246 -1.56 -6.66 -13.55
C SER A 246 -2.96 -7.05 -13.06
N THR A 247 -3.06 -7.71 -11.89
CA THR A 247 -4.36 -8.17 -11.32
C THR A 247 -5.34 -7.02 -11.12
N TYR A 248 -4.87 -5.89 -10.60
CA TYR A 248 -5.72 -4.74 -10.29
C TYR A 248 -5.64 -3.63 -11.36
N ASN A 249 -5.04 -3.94 -12.52
CA ASN A 249 -4.87 -3.02 -13.64
C ASN A 249 -4.31 -1.64 -13.20
N LEU A 250 -3.30 -1.63 -12.33
CA LEU A 250 -2.82 -0.39 -11.68
C LEU A 250 -2.13 0.57 -12.66
N THR A 251 -1.71 0.09 -13.82
CA THR A 251 -1.13 0.94 -14.89
C THR A 251 -2.09 2.00 -15.40
N GLN A 252 -3.41 1.82 -15.21
CA GLN A 252 -4.41 2.86 -15.51
C GLN A 252 -4.17 4.17 -14.74
N TYR A 253 -3.38 4.13 -13.66
CA TYR A 253 -3.06 5.29 -12.83
C TYR A 253 -1.69 5.93 -13.14
N ASP A 254 -0.89 5.37 -14.05
CA ASP A 254 0.49 5.83 -14.34
C ASP A 254 0.58 7.13 -15.16
N GLY A 255 -0.53 7.56 -15.76
CA GLY A 255 -0.63 8.88 -16.37
C GLY A 255 -0.40 10.00 -15.34
N ASN A 256 -0.12 11.21 -15.83
CA ASN A 256 -0.08 12.39 -14.97
C ASN A 256 -1.43 12.51 -14.21
N ALA A 257 -1.44 13.18 -13.05
CA ALA A 257 -2.66 13.49 -12.30
C ALA A 257 -3.73 14.30 -13.07
N GLN A 258 -3.50 14.58 -14.36
CA GLN A 258 -4.51 14.84 -15.37
C GLN A 258 -4.81 13.48 -16.04
N THR A 259 -5.62 12.58 -15.48
CA THR A 259 -7.08 12.60 -15.64
C THR A 259 -7.75 11.61 -14.66
N ASN A 260 -7.93 11.99 -13.39
CA ASN A 260 -9.13 11.61 -12.62
C ASN A 260 -10.04 12.82 -12.38
N GLY A 261 -9.74 13.95 -13.02
CA GLY A 261 -10.77 14.66 -13.77
C GLY A 261 -10.65 14.16 -15.20
N SER A 262 -11.45 13.18 -15.60
CA SER A 262 -11.70 13.04 -17.03
C SER A 262 -12.38 14.34 -17.46
N SER A 263 -11.60 15.30 -17.95
CA SER A 263 -12.06 16.02 -19.13
C SER A 263 -12.12 14.97 -20.25
N GLN A 264 -13.10 14.06 -20.17
CA GLN A 264 -13.73 13.61 -21.39
C GLN A 264 -14.22 14.89 -22.02
N ASP A 265 -13.70 15.14 -23.21
CA ASP A 265 -14.35 15.85 -24.30
C ASP A 265 -15.54 16.73 -23.89
N THR A 266 -15.41 18.03 -24.14
CA THR A 266 -16.44 19.06 -24.21
C THR A 266 -17.68 18.59 -25.00
N GLN A 267 -18.47 17.67 -24.46
CA GLN A 267 -19.83 17.43 -24.91
C GLN A 267 -20.71 18.44 -24.21
N LYS A 268 -20.82 19.61 -24.84
CA LYS A 268 -21.97 20.48 -24.58
C LYS A 268 -23.23 19.68 -24.89
N GLY A 269 -24.08 19.51 -23.89
CA GLY A 269 -25.26 18.66 -24.00
C GLY A 269 -26.35 19.08 -23.03
N VAL A 270 -27.54 18.53 -23.23
CA VAL A 270 -28.67 18.67 -22.30
C VAL A 270 -28.89 17.32 -21.64
N ILE A 271 -28.87 17.29 -20.31
CA ILE A 271 -29.24 16.11 -19.53
C ILE A 271 -30.59 16.35 -18.84
N THR A 272 -31.39 15.30 -18.66
CA THR A 272 -32.57 15.34 -17.78
C THR A 272 -32.26 14.53 -16.52
N VAL A 273 -32.61 15.05 -15.35
CA VAL A 273 -32.26 14.42 -14.06
C VAL A 273 -33.48 13.93 -13.29
N ARG A 274 -33.38 12.80 -12.59
CA ARG A 274 -34.44 12.26 -11.73
C ARG A 274 -33.87 11.49 -10.54
N ASN A 275 -34.46 11.71 -9.37
CA ASN A 275 -34.26 10.89 -8.18
C ASN A 275 -35.61 10.30 -7.74
N SER A 276 -35.77 8.98 -7.81
CA SER A 276 -37.02 8.30 -7.45
C SER A 276 -37.31 8.31 -5.94
N ALA A 277 -36.28 8.54 -5.11
CA ALA A 277 -36.36 8.54 -3.65
C ALA A 277 -36.52 9.94 -3.03
N SER A 278 -36.55 11.01 -3.82
CA SER A 278 -36.59 12.39 -3.34
C SER A 278 -37.28 13.30 -4.36
N PRO A 279 -37.99 14.36 -3.95
CA PRO A 279 -38.57 15.32 -4.89
C PRO A 279 -37.52 16.11 -5.70
N TYR A 280 -36.24 16.00 -5.36
CA TYR A 280 -35.13 16.68 -6.01
C TYR A 280 -33.84 15.85 -6.05
N VAL A 281 -32.95 16.21 -6.97
CA VAL A 281 -31.60 15.69 -7.12
C VAL A 281 -30.60 16.62 -6.43
N LYS A 282 -29.80 16.07 -5.51
CA LYS A 282 -28.79 16.84 -4.79
C LYS A 282 -27.62 17.22 -5.71
N LEU A 283 -27.02 18.36 -5.41
CA LEU A 283 -25.83 18.87 -6.09
C LEU A 283 -24.59 18.68 -5.22
N LEU A 284 -23.45 18.54 -5.89
CA LEU A 284 -22.14 18.39 -5.27
C LEU A 284 -21.20 19.47 -5.76
N ALA A 285 -20.35 19.99 -4.87
CA ALA A 285 -19.20 20.80 -5.24
C ALA A 285 -17.96 19.90 -5.22
N LEU A 286 -17.30 19.76 -6.38
CA LEU A 286 -16.12 18.90 -6.54
C LEU A 286 -14.84 19.73 -6.47
N GLN A 287 -14.02 19.47 -5.46
CA GLN A 287 -12.75 20.16 -5.26
C GLN A 287 -11.63 19.59 -6.15
N SER A 288 -10.59 20.39 -6.38
CA SER A 288 -9.43 19.99 -7.20
C SER A 288 -8.56 18.91 -6.54
N ASP A 289 -8.72 18.70 -5.23
CA ASP A 289 -7.97 17.70 -4.47
C ASP A 289 -8.60 16.29 -4.48
N GLY A 290 -9.77 16.15 -5.13
CA GLY A 290 -10.55 14.91 -5.21
C GLY A 290 -11.67 14.79 -4.17
N THR A 291 -11.80 15.75 -3.26
CA THR A 291 -12.88 15.78 -2.25
C THR A 291 -14.15 16.44 -2.80
N TYR A 292 -15.27 16.25 -2.09
CA TYR A 292 -16.55 16.88 -2.45
C TYR A 292 -17.33 17.32 -1.22
N SER A 293 -18.19 18.32 -1.40
CA SER A 293 -19.19 18.74 -0.41
C SER A 293 -20.59 18.75 -1.01
N VAL A 294 -21.58 18.30 -0.26
CA VAL A 294 -22.99 18.37 -0.66
C VAL A 294 -23.47 19.81 -0.59
N ILE A 295 -24.08 20.30 -1.66
CA ILE A 295 -24.73 21.60 -1.70
C ILE A 295 -26.14 21.45 -1.09
N THR A 296 -26.40 22.16 0.01
CA THR A 296 -27.63 21.99 0.81
C THR A 296 -28.68 23.09 0.59
N ASN A 297 -28.29 24.22 0.00
CA ASN A 297 -29.15 25.38 -0.21
C ASN A 297 -29.84 25.41 -1.59
N ARG A 298 -29.57 24.42 -2.46
CA ARG A 298 -30.15 24.29 -3.79
C ARG A 298 -30.05 22.86 -4.30
N ALA A 299 -30.95 22.51 -5.21
CA ALA A 299 -31.07 21.18 -5.81
C ALA A 299 -31.73 21.29 -7.18
N LEU A 300 -31.67 20.22 -7.97
CA LEU A 300 -32.34 20.16 -9.27
C LEU A 300 -33.72 19.50 -9.09
N GLY A 301 -34.75 20.06 -9.73
CA GLY A 301 -36.06 19.42 -9.78
C GLY A 301 -36.02 18.14 -10.61
N ASN A 302 -36.77 17.12 -10.22
CA ASN A 302 -36.93 15.93 -11.06
C ASN A 302 -37.52 16.32 -12.43
N ASP A 303 -37.06 15.62 -13.48
CA ASP A 303 -37.52 15.77 -14.86
C ASP A 303 -37.26 17.14 -15.49
N THR A 304 -36.27 17.85 -14.97
CA THR A 304 -35.84 19.14 -15.52
C THR A 304 -34.58 18.97 -16.40
N PRO A 305 -34.55 19.62 -17.58
CA PRO A 305 -33.37 19.60 -18.45
C PRO A 305 -32.31 20.61 -17.99
N TRP A 306 -31.03 20.23 -18.06
CA TRP A 306 -29.89 21.04 -17.67
C TRP A 306 -28.80 21.01 -18.72
N GLN A 307 -28.27 22.20 -19.02
CA GLN A 307 -27.09 22.34 -19.88
C GLN A 307 -25.86 21.87 -19.13
N THR A 308 -25.05 21.05 -19.78
CA THR A 308 -23.77 20.58 -19.25
C THR A 308 -22.65 20.92 -20.20
N ASP A 309 -21.52 21.35 -19.67
CA ASP A 309 -20.36 21.73 -20.47
C ASP A 309 -19.08 20.97 -20.09
N GLN A 310 -19.10 20.25 -18.98
CA GLN A 310 -17.99 19.46 -18.48
C GLN A 310 -18.49 18.19 -17.81
N THR A 311 -17.66 17.16 -17.88
CA THR A 311 -17.80 15.95 -17.08
C THR A 311 -16.59 15.75 -16.17
N ARG A 312 -16.75 14.97 -15.10
CA ARG A 312 -15.67 14.49 -14.23
C ARG A 312 -15.97 13.07 -13.78
N VAL A 313 -14.96 12.22 -13.64
CA VAL A 313 -15.15 10.86 -13.10
C VAL A 313 -14.61 10.82 -11.68
N LEU A 314 -15.44 10.42 -10.72
CA LEU A 314 -15.07 10.29 -9.32
C LEU A 314 -15.72 9.02 -8.74
N ASN A 315 -14.93 8.17 -8.07
CA ASN A 315 -15.41 6.91 -7.47
C ASN A 315 -16.20 6.01 -8.46
N GLY A 316 -15.76 5.94 -9.72
CA GLY A 316 -16.39 5.13 -10.76
C GLY A 316 -17.68 5.72 -11.35
N HIS A 317 -18.10 6.91 -10.92
CA HIS A 317 -19.25 7.61 -11.44
C HIS A 317 -18.84 8.82 -12.28
N THR A 318 -19.58 9.05 -13.36
CA THR A 318 -19.48 10.30 -14.11
C THR A 318 -20.32 11.38 -13.45
N TYR A 319 -19.80 12.59 -13.36
CA TYR A 319 -20.46 13.77 -12.84
C TYR A 319 -20.54 14.81 -13.94
N TYR A 320 -21.71 15.42 -14.12
CA TYR A 320 -21.97 16.43 -15.12
C TYR A 320 -22.05 17.80 -14.45
N ARG A 321 -21.31 18.78 -14.97
CA ARG A 321 -21.37 20.15 -14.46
C ARG A 321 -22.61 20.85 -15.00
N VAL A 322 -23.46 21.34 -14.11
CA VAL A 322 -24.71 22.04 -14.46
C VAL A 322 -24.67 23.53 -14.13
N ALA A 323 -23.73 23.95 -13.27
CA ALA A 323 -23.43 25.34 -12.97
C ALA A 323 -21.99 25.49 -12.45
N THR A 324 -21.57 26.71 -12.15
CA THR A 324 -20.24 27.01 -11.61
C THR A 324 -19.97 26.22 -10.34
N ASN A 325 -19.10 25.21 -10.44
CA ASN A 325 -18.74 24.31 -9.35
C ASN A 325 -19.93 23.48 -8.79
N GLU A 326 -20.97 23.25 -9.58
CA GLU A 326 -22.11 22.42 -9.18
C GLU A 326 -22.25 21.23 -10.13
N TRP A 327 -22.27 20.03 -9.56
CA TRP A 327 -22.17 18.77 -10.29
C TRP A 327 -23.28 17.81 -9.90
N VAL A 328 -23.77 17.04 -10.87
CA VAL A 328 -24.76 15.97 -10.68
C VAL A 328 -24.20 14.62 -11.15
N GLN A 329 -24.44 13.57 -10.37
CA GLN A 329 -23.95 12.22 -10.66
C GLN A 329 -24.76 11.54 -11.77
N ASP A 330 -24.11 10.72 -12.59
CA ASP A 330 -24.66 9.97 -13.72
C ASP A 330 -25.84 9.07 -13.37
N THR A 331 -25.87 8.51 -12.16
CA THR A 331 -26.97 7.68 -11.66
C THR A 331 -28.31 8.41 -11.60
N TYR A 332 -28.30 9.74 -11.59
CA TYR A 332 -29.51 10.56 -11.63
C TYR A 332 -29.86 11.04 -13.05
N VAL A 333 -29.01 10.79 -14.05
CA VAL A 333 -29.27 11.21 -15.43
C VAL A 333 -30.16 10.18 -16.12
N VAL A 334 -31.29 10.64 -16.65
CA VAL A 334 -32.23 9.85 -17.43
C VAL A 334 -31.83 9.95 -18.90
N LYS A 335 -31.60 8.80 -19.55
CA LYS A 335 -31.35 8.70 -20.99
C LYS A 335 -32.64 8.65 -21.79
#